data_AF-A0A7C2H784-F1
#
_entry.id   AF-A0A7C2H784-F1
#
_cell.length_a   1.000
_cell.length_b   1.000
_cell.length_c   1.000
_cell.angle_alpha   90.00
_cell.angle_beta   90.00
_cell.angle_gamma   90.00
#
_symmetry.space_group_name_H-M   'P 1'
#
loop_
_entity.id
_entity.type
_entity.pdbx_description
1 polymer ?
#
loop_
_entity_poly.entity_id
_entity_poly.type
_entity_poly.pdbx_seq_one_letter_code
_entity_poly.pdbx_strand_id
1 'polypeptide(L)'
;MKNTLPIIEREELDIKLEMCEHLGITPLFAVRWIKPYIEHIRSNGGFAWVFKTQIYPPGFEQLTRVLYKRLELPVTVRTDLPEKTIDIFHRWIQSIISK
;
A
#
# COMPACT_ATOMS: atom_id res chain seq x y z
N MET A 1 15.00 18.15 -6.06
CA MET A 1 13.67 17.52 -5.98
C MET A 1 13.83 16.12 -5.40
N LYS A 2 13.27 15.82 -4.22
CA LYS A 2 13.34 14.48 -3.61
C LYS A 2 12.22 13.62 -4.23
N ASN A 3 12.60 12.66 -5.06
CA ASN A 3 11.79 11.57 -5.66
C ASN A 3 10.26 11.72 -5.59
N THR A 4 9.68 12.32 -6.63
CA THR A 4 8.25 12.43 -6.94
C THR A 4 7.71 11.11 -7.49
N LEU A 5 7.64 10.09 -6.63
CA LEU A 5 6.78 8.95 -6.94
C LEU A 5 5.33 9.42 -6.71
N PRO A 6 4.45 9.32 -7.72
CA PRO A 6 3.11 9.86 -7.63
C PRO A 6 2.33 9.17 -6.50
N ILE A 7 1.60 9.98 -5.75
CA ILE A 7 0.55 9.52 -4.85
C ILE A 7 -0.66 9.21 -5.75
N ILE A 8 -1.52 8.26 -5.36
CA ILE A 8 -2.79 8.06 -6.08
C ILE A 8 -3.55 9.39 -6.11
N GLU A 9 -4.07 9.76 -7.28
CA GLU A 9 -4.96 10.92 -7.39
C GLU A 9 -6.28 10.61 -6.69
N ARG A 10 -6.95 11.65 -6.16
CA ARG A 10 -8.19 11.46 -5.39
C ARG A 10 -9.27 10.80 -6.23
N GLU A 11 -9.40 11.26 -7.46
CA GLU A 11 -10.38 10.78 -8.43
C GLU A 11 -10.15 9.30 -8.76
N GLU A 12 -8.88 8.88 -8.89
CA GLU A 12 -8.55 7.47 -9.12
C GLU A 12 -8.93 6.59 -7.91
N LEU A 13 -8.73 7.10 -6.69
CA LEU A 13 -9.14 6.39 -5.48
C LEU A 13 -10.67 6.26 -5.42
N ASP A 14 -11.40 7.35 -5.65
CA ASP A 14 -12.86 7.40 -5.58
C ASP A 14 -13.47 6.41 -6.60
N ILE A 15 -12.96 6.38 -7.83
CA ILE A 15 -13.37 5.40 -8.87
C ILE A 15 -13.13 3.96 -8.39
N LYS A 16 -11.97 3.66 -7.79
CA LYS A 16 -11.69 2.30 -7.30
C LYS A 16 -12.59 1.88 -6.14
N LEU A 17 -12.97 2.83 -5.27
CA LEU A 17 -13.92 2.56 -4.19
C LEU A 17 -15.32 2.28 -4.74
N GLU A 18 -15.79 3.07 -5.72
CA GLU A 18 -17.05 2.84 -6.42
C GLU A 18 -17.06 1.48 -7.13
N MET A 19 -15.96 1.12 -7.79
CA MET A 19 -15.81 -0.22 -8.38
C MET A 19 -15.91 -1.33 -7.33
N CYS A 20 -15.30 -1.15 -6.16
CA CYS A 20 -15.36 -2.14 -5.09
C CYS A 20 -16.80 -2.33 -4.58
N GLU A 21 -17.52 -1.23 -4.38
CA GLU A 21 -18.94 -1.24 -4.00
C GLU A 21 -19.79 -1.96 -5.06
N HIS A 22 -19.63 -1.59 -6.34
CA HIS A 22 -20.37 -2.17 -7.45
C HIS A 22 -20.14 -3.69 -7.60
N LEU A 23 -18.90 -4.14 -7.35
CA LEU A 23 -18.52 -5.55 -7.45
C LEU A 23 -18.75 -6.34 -6.15
N GLY A 24 -19.17 -5.69 -5.06
CA GLY A 24 -19.34 -6.33 -3.76
C GLY A 24 -18.03 -6.86 -3.15
N ILE A 25 -16.89 -6.25 -3.49
CA ILE A 25 -15.56 -6.63 -2.98
C ILE A 25 -15.10 -5.66 -1.90
N THR A 26 -14.43 -6.17 -0.86
CA THR A 26 -13.87 -5.32 0.19
C THR A 26 -12.63 -4.57 -0.33
N PRO A 27 -12.58 -3.23 -0.22
CA PRO A 27 -11.45 -2.47 -0.74
C PRO A 27 -10.15 -2.76 0.04
N LEU A 28 -9.10 -3.20 -0.67
CA LEU A 28 -7.77 -3.45 -0.11
C LEU A 28 -6.70 -2.76 -0.96
N PHE A 29 -5.99 -1.79 -0.39
CA PHE A 29 -4.99 -1.00 -1.10
C PHE A 29 -3.60 -1.27 -0.54
N ALA A 30 -2.78 -2.03 -1.28
CA ALA A 30 -1.36 -2.23 -1.00
C ALA A 30 -0.52 -1.16 -1.71
N VAL A 31 -0.04 -0.18 -0.96
CA VAL A 31 0.46 1.08 -1.53
C VAL A 31 1.68 1.57 -0.78
N ARG A 32 2.58 2.28 -1.45
CA ARG A 32 3.73 2.89 -0.76
C ARG A 32 3.31 4.04 0.15
N TRP A 33 2.41 4.86 -0.35
CA TRP A 33 1.90 6.05 0.31
C TRP A 33 0.48 6.34 -0.16
N ILE A 34 -0.37 6.77 0.77
CA ILE A 34 -1.80 7.01 0.50
C ILE A 34 -2.38 8.11 1.39
N LYS A 35 -1.57 8.78 2.22
CA LYS A 35 -2.05 9.92 2.99
C LYS A 35 -2.39 11.06 2.01
N PRO A 36 -3.51 11.78 2.21
CA PRO A 36 -4.36 11.78 3.42
C PRO A 36 -5.54 10.78 3.41
N TYR A 37 -5.68 9.92 2.40
CA TYR A 37 -6.91 9.17 2.12
C TYR A 37 -7.15 7.88 2.93
N ILE A 38 -6.31 7.57 3.92
CA ILE A 38 -6.46 6.37 4.76
C ILE A 38 -7.86 6.31 5.40
N GLU A 39 -8.31 7.44 5.95
CA GLU A 39 -9.62 7.53 6.59
C GLU A 39 -10.77 7.36 5.60
N HIS A 40 -10.59 7.83 4.36
CA HIS A 40 -11.58 7.66 3.31
C HIS A 40 -11.73 6.19 2.89
N ILE A 41 -10.62 5.45 2.80
CA ILE A 41 -10.65 3.99 2.57
C ILE A 41 -11.34 3.30 3.76
N ARG A 42 -11.00 3.68 4.99
CA ARG A 42 -11.55 3.09 6.21
C ARG A 42 -13.05 3.34 6.36
N SER A 43 -13.54 4.53 6.02
CA SER A 43 -14.98 4.85 6.06
C SER A 43 -15.80 4.04 5.06
N ASN A 44 -15.17 3.58 3.98
CA ASN A 44 -15.75 2.68 2.98
C ASN A 44 -15.52 1.19 3.32
N GLY A 45 -15.19 0.87 4.58
CA GLY A 45 -14.98 -0.50 5.04
C GLY A 45 -13.70 -1.17 4.52
N GLY A 46 -12.81 -0.41 3.87
CA GLY A 46 -11.57 -0.93 3.30
C GLY A 46 -10.37 -0.90 4.24
N PHE A 47 -9.24 -1.38 3.73
CA PHE A 47 -7.94 -1.36 4.39
C PHE A 47 -6.85 -0.77 3.49
N ALA A 48 -6.01 0.08 4.08
CA ALA A 48 -4.84 0.63 3.41
C ALA A 48 -3.55 0.04 4.02
N TRP A 49 -2.89 -0.81 3.26
CA TRP A 49 -1.60 -1.40 3.61
C TRP A 49 -0.46 -0.51 3.10
N VAL A 50 0.06 0.35 3.97
CA VAL A 50 1.05 1.38 3.61
C VAL A 50 2.49 0.90 3.83
N PHE A 51 3.22 0.67 2.74
CA PHE A 51 4.63 0.29 2.74
C PHE A 51 5.52 1.52 2.53
N LYS A 52 6.15 2.06 3.57
CA LYS A 52 7.04 3.24 3.45
C LYS A 52 8.19 3.07 2.43
N THR A 53 8.49 1.82 2.08
CA THR A 53 9.51 1.40 1.13
C THR A 53 8.83 0.87 -0.13
N GLN A 54 9.31 1.28 -1.31
CA GLN A 54 8.86 0.69 -2.57
C GLN A 54 9.48 -0.69 -2.75
N ILE A 55 8.63 -1.69 -2.95
CA ILE A 55 9.05 -3.08 -3.11
C ILE A 55 9.12 -3.38 -4.60
N TYR A 56 10.29 -3.84 -5.05
CA TYR A 56 10.56 -4.30 -6.40
C TYR A 56 10.47 -5.83 -6.46
N PRO A 57 10.13 -6.40 -7.63
CA PRO A 57 10.10 -7.85 -7.80
C PRO A 57 11.51 -8.46 -7.70
N PRO A 58 11.62 -9.77 -7.43
CA PRO A 58 12.88 -10.51 -7.48
C PRO A 58 13.66 -10.28 -8.79
N GLY A 59 14.98 -10.20 -8.71
CA GLY A 59 15.87 -9.93 -9.87
C GLY A 59 16.31 -8.47 -10.02
N PHE A 60 15.78 -7.56 -9.18
CA PHE A 60 16.13 -6.14 -9.19
C PHE A 60 17.06 -5.73 -8.02
N GLU A 61 17.75 -6.68 -7.39
CA GLU A 61 18.57 -6.47 -6.19
C GLU A 61 19.74 -5.51 -6.46
N GLN A 62 20.37 -5.63 -7.63
CA GLN A 62 21.42 -4.69 -8.04
C GLN A 62 20.87 -3.28 -8.24
N LEU A 63 19.71 -3.15 -8.91
CA LEU A 63 19.10 -1.84 -9.15
C LEU A 63 18.74 -1.16 -7.84
N THR A 64 18.01 -1.85 -6.97
CA THR A 64 17.60 -1.31 -5.66
C THR A 64 18.80 -0.94 -4.80
N ARG A 65 19.89 -1.73 -4.82
CA ARG A 65 21.15 -1.39 -4.15
C ARG A 65 21.79 -0.11 -4.71
N VAL A 66 21.82 0.08 -6.02
CA VAL A 66 22.36 1.30 -6.66
C VAL A 66 21.50 2.51 -6.30
N LEU A 67 20.18 2.38 -6.39
CA LEU A 67 19.23 3.44 -6.03
C LEU A 67 19.36 3.86 -4.57
N TYR A 68 19.46 2.88 -3.65
CA TYR A 68 19.69 3.17 -2.23
C TYR A 68 21.04 3.84 -2.00
N LYS A 69 22.14 3.29 -2.55
CA LYS A 69 23.48 3.85 -2.31
C LYS A 69 23.68 5.25 -2.89
N ARG A 70 23.08 5.56 -4.04
CA ARG A 70 23.29 6.84 -4.73
C ARG A 70 22.28 7.90 -4.34
N LEU A 71 21.04 7.51 -4.04
CA LEU A 71 19.91 8.43 -3.86
C LEU A 71 19.22 8.28 -2.50
N GLU A 72 19.67 7.34 -1.66
CA GLU A 72 19.06 7.00 -0.36
C GLU A 72 17.55 6.71 -0.49
N LEU A 73 17.18 6.18 -1.64
CA LEU A 73 15.80 5.88 -1.98
C LEU A 73 15.32 4.69 -1.15
N PRO A 74 14.17 4.78 -0.45
CA PRO A 74 13.61 3.65 0.28
C PRO A 74 12.99 2.66 -0.72
N VAL A 75 13.86 1.90 -1.39
CA VAL A 75 13.53 0.86 -2.36
C VAL A 75 14.18 -0.44 -1.91
N THR A 76 13.52 -1.56 -2.14
CA THR A 76 14.04 -2.87 -1.75
C THR A 76 13.42 -3.96 -2.62
N VAL A 77 14.07 -5.12 -2.69
CA VAL A 77 13.44 -6.35 -3.16
C VAL A 77 13.06 -7.16 -1.94
N ARG A 78 11.82 -7.64 -1.90
CA ARG A 78 11.33 -8.54 -0.84
C ARG A 78 10.42 -9.60 -1.43
N THR A 79 10.49 -10.80 -0.87
CA THR A 79 9.56 -11.91 -1.13
C THR A 79 8.53 -12.05 -0.01
N ASP A 80 8.77 -11.39 1.13
CA ASP A 80 8.01 -11.46 2.36
C ASP A 80 7.43 -10.09 2.76
N LEU A 81 6.31 -10.14 3.48
CA LEU A 81 5.70 -8.95 4.07
C LEU A 81 6.22 -8.77 5.51
N PRO A 82 6.48 -7.54 5.98
CA PRO A 82 6.94 -7.32 7.35
C PRO A 82 5.90 -7.82 8.38
N GLU A 83 6.33 -8.62 9.37
CA GLU A 83 5.47 -9.23 10.41
C GLU A 83 4.50 -8.24 11.04
N LYS A 84 5.00 -7.10 11.52
CA LYS A 84 4.17 -6.05 12.14
C LYS A 84 3.00 -5.62 11.26
N THR A 85 3.19 -5.59 9.95
CA THR A 85 2.14 -5.18 9.02
C THR A 85 1.13 -6.29 8.75
N ILE A 86 1.58 -7.55 8.76
CA ILE A 86 0.72 -8.73 8.74
C ILE A 86 -0.18 -8.74 9.99
N ASP A 87 0.36 -8.46 11.19
CA ASP A 87 -0.42 -8.44 12.43
C ASP A 87 -1.52 -7.36 12.43
N ILE A 88 -1.26 -6.22 11.80
CA ILE A 88 -2.26 -5.15 11.64
C ILE A 88 -3.37 -5.63 10.70
N PHE A 89 -3.00 -6.26 9.58
CA PHE A 89 -3.95 -6.81 8.62
C PHE A 89 -4.80 -7.93 9.25
N HIS A 90 -4.20 -8.87 9.98
CA HIS A 90 -4.91 -9.92 10.70
C HIS A 90 -5.91 -9.35 11.69
N ARG A 91 -5.54 -8.34 12.49
CA ARG A 91 -6.47 -7.68 13.42
C ARG A 91 -7.65 -7.02 12.69
N TRP A 92 -7.41 -6.41 11.53
CA TRP A 92 -8.48 -5.85 10.71
C TRP A 92 -9.42 -6.93 10.18
N ILE A 93 -8.89 -8.04 9.65
CA ILE A 93 -9.71 -9.19 9.20
C ILE A 93 -10.58 -9.73 10.35
N GLN A 94 -10.00 -9.93 11.53
CA GLN A 94 -10.76 -10.39 12.71
C GLN A 94 -11.89 -9.42 13.09
N SER A 95 -11.68 -8.11 12.93
CA SER A 95 -12.72 -7.10 13.17
C SER A 95 -13.86 -7.10 12.16
N ILE A 96 -13.62 -7.62 10.95
CA ILE A 96 -14.66 -7.79 9.91
C ILE A 96 -15.45 -9.07 10.15
N ILE A 97 -14.76 -10.18 10.43
CA ILE A 97 -15.41 -11.50 10.62
C ILE A 97 -16.25 -11.53 11.92
N SER A 98 -15.85 -10.76 12.94
CA SER A 98 -16.58 -10.70 14.21
C SER A 98 -17.82 -9.79 14.18
N LYS A 99 -18.14 -9.18 13.03
CA LYS A 99 -19.37 -8.42 12.79
C LYS A 99 -20.41 -9.29 12.09
#